data_AF-A0A828ND34-F1
#
_entry.id   AF-A0A828ND34-F1
#
_cell.length_a   1.000
_cell.length_b   1.000
_cell.length_c   1.000
_cell.angle_alpha   90.00
_cell.angle_beta   90.00
_cell.angle_gamma   90.00
#
_symmetry.space_group_name_H-M   'P 1'
#
loop_
_entity.id
_entity.type
_entity.pdbx_description
1 polymer ?
#
loop_
_entity_poly.entity_id
_entity_poly.type
_entity_poly.pdbx_seq_one_letter_code
_entity_poly.pdbx_strand_id
1 'polypeptide(L)'
;MEEAFWAARQGDALLHTSFMADVLGAVVEVAATALVDVLVVGTMAALGGVEVATLGCSTILAIGIATAVFMSYQGWNDRISRESEQLANWLFPPQIEGYILTGSGDTWINSKPAARAAATAASRQDIEAQEAQAKAEQEEAQR
;
A
#
# COMPACT_ATOMS: atom_id res chain seq x y z
N MET A 1 -23.23 3.60 1.85
CA MET A 1 -23.87 2.52 1.07
C MET A 1 -23.63 1.25 1.85
N GLU A 2 -24.66 0.49 2.22
CA GLU A 2 -24.42 -0.84 2.78
C GLU A 2 -23.65 -1.65 1.73
N GLU A 3 -22.44 -2.10 2.06
CA GLU A 3 -21.59 -2.84 1.15
C GLU A 3 -22.19 -4.23 0.91
N ALA A 4 -23.09 -4.30 -0.06
CA ALA A 4 -23.51 -5.56 -0.62
C ALA A 4 -22.30 -6.14 -1.38
N PHE A 5 -21.47 -6.92 -0.69
CA PHE A 5 -20.41 -7.73 -1.27
C PHE A 5 -21.03 -8.82 -2.15
N TRP A 6 -21.52 -8.42 -3.31
CA TRP A 6 -21.91 -9.33 -4.37
C TRP A 6 -20.71 -9.55 -5.26
N ALA A 7 -20.48 -10.80 -5.65
CA ALA A 7 -19.46 -11.07 -6.65
C ALA A 7 -19.82 -10.33 -7.95
N ALA A 8 -18.80 -9.73 -8.56
CA ALA A 8 -18.94 -8.92 -9.75
C ALA A 8 -19.60 -9.70 -10.89
N ARG A 9 -20.41 -9.01 -11.69
CA ARG A 9 -21.19 -9.58 -12.80
C ARG A 9 -20.83 -8.91 -14.10
N GLN A 10 -21.17 -9.57 -15.20
CA GLN A 10 -21.15 -8.94 -16.50
C GLN A 10 -21.98 -7.64 -16.49
N GLY A 11 -21.37 -6.55 -16.94
CA GLY A 11 -21.91 -5.21 -16.98
C GLY A 11 -21.70 -4.40 -15.70
N ASP A 12 -21.09 -4.95 -14.65
CA ASP A 12 -20.70 -4.17 -13.47
C ASP A 12 -19.53 -3.22 -13.83
N ALA A 13 -19.51 -2.04 -13.19
CA ALA A 13 -18.50 -1.02 -13.39
C ALA A 13 -17.23 -1.35 -12.60
N LEU A 14 -16.06 -1.13 -13.22
CA LEU A 14 -14.77 -1.21 -12.57
C LEU A 14 -14.45 0.17 -11.98
N LEU A 15 -14.52 0.26 -10.65
CA LEU A 15 -14.16 1.46 -9.90
C LEU A 15 -12.66 1.44 -9.61
N HIS A 16 -11.97 2.50 -10.01
CA HIS A 16 -10.60 2.78 -9.61
C HIS A 16 -10.55 4.07 -8.80
N THR A 17 -9.52 4.20 -7.96
CA THR A 17 -9.20 5.50 -7.35
C THR A 17 -9.09 6.55 -8.46
N SER A 18 -9.61 7.75 -8.21
CA SER A 18 -9.49 8.81 -9.22
C SER A 18 -8.03 9.25 -9.32
N PHE A 19 -7.58 9.70 -10.49
CA PHE A 19 -6.22 10.26 -10.63
C PHE A 19 -5.94 11.38 -9.61
N MET A 20 -6.94 12.22 -9.32
CA MET A 20 -6.80 13.30 -8.34
C MET A 20 -6.72 12.77 -6.90
N ALA A 21 -7.45 11.69 -6.59
CA ALA A 21 -7.36 11.01 -5.30
C ALA A 21 -6.01 10.33 -5.12
N ASP A 22 -5.45 9.71 -6.17
CA ASP A 22 -4.14 9.09 -6.12
C ASP A 22 -3.03 10.12 -5.83
N VAL A 23 -3.02 11.25 -6.55
CA VAL A 23 -2.08 12.35 -6.32
C VAL A 23 -2.26 12.95 -4.92
N LEU A 24 -3.50 13.21 -4.50
CA LEU A 24 -3.76 13.78 -3.18
C LEU A 24 -3.35 12.81 -2.06
N GLY A 25 -3.68 11.52 -2.19
CA GLY A 25 -3.32 10.47 -1.26
C GLY A 25 -1.80 10.40 -1.09
N ALA A 26 -1.06 10.37 -2.18
CA ALA A 26 0.41 10.38 -2.15
C ALA A 26 0.98 11.62 -1.44
N VAL A 27 0.45 12.82 -1.71
CA VAL A 27 0.90 14.05 -1.04
C VAL A 27 0.59 14.02 0.45
N VAL A 28 -0.59 13.54 0.83
CA VAL A 28 -1.01 13.42 2.24
C VAL A 28 -0.17 12.37 2.97
N GLU A 29 0.12 11.23 2.34
CA GLU A 29 1.00 10.20 2.90
C GLU A 29 2.39 10.77 3.19
N VAL A 30 3.02 11.41 2.20
CA VAL A 30 4.35 12.01 2.38
C VAL A 30 4.34 13.08 3.47
N ALA A 31 3.31 13.93 3.51
CA ALA A 31 3.19 14.95 4.55
C ALA A 31 3.00 14.33 5.94
N ALA A 32 2.16 13.30 6.08
CA ALA A 32 1.91 12.63 7.34
C ALA A 32 3.16 11.90 7.86
N THR A 33 3.85 11.17 6.98
CA THR A 33 5.10 10.49 7.33
C THR A 33 6.19 11.50 7.73
N ALA A 34 6.32 12.61 7.00
CA ALA A 34 7.26 13.67 7.38
C ALA A 34 6.94 14.30 8.74
N LEU A 35 5.66 14.49 9.08
CA LEU A 35 5.26 14.99 10.40
C LEU A 35 5.60 14.00 11.52
N VAL A 36 5.44 12.71 11.26
CA VAL A 36 5.84 11.65 12.19
C VAL A 36 7.36 11.66 12.37
N ASP A 37 8.14 11.81 11.31
CA ASP A 37 9.60 11.90 11.39
C ASP A 37 10.04 13.11 12.20
N VAL A 38 9.43 14.28 11.97
CA VAL A 38 9.72 15.49 12.77
C VAL A 38 9.39 15.26 14.25
N LEU A 39 8.29 14.59 14.56
CA LEU A 39 7.93 14.24 15.94
C LEU A 39 8.94 13.28 16.57
N VAL A 40 9.34 12.23 15.84
CA VAL A 40 10.33 11.26 16.30
C VAL A 40 11.68 11.93 16.53
N VAL A 41 12.17 12.71 15.56
CA VAL A 41 13.43 13.47 15.69
C VAL A 41 13.34 14.49 16.83
N GLY A 42 12.23 15.20 16.96
CA GLY A 42 12.02 16.19 18.02
C GLY A 42 12.00 15.57 19.43
N THR A 43 11.30 14.43 19.59
CA THR A 43 11.30 13.67 20.85
C THR A 43 12.67 13.10 21.16
N MET A 44 13.37 12.55 20.17
CA MET A 44 14.75 12.05 20.32
C MET A 44 15.75 13.16 20.60
N ALA A 45 15.56 14.39 20.10
CA ALA A 45 16.41 15.53 20.45
C ALA A 45 16.20 15.98 21.91
N ALA A 46 14.94 15.99 22.37
CA ALA A 46 14.60 16.32 23.76
C ALA A 46 15.14 15.28 24.76
N LEU A 47 15.01 13.99 24.44
CA LEU A 47 15.52 12.88 25.25
C LEU A 47 17.04 12.73 25.12
N GLY A 48 17.56 12.88 23.90
CA GLY A 48 18.99 12.82 23.60
C GLY A 48 19.80 13.93 24.26
N GLY A 49 19.23 15.12 24.50
CA GLY A 49 19.88 16.14 25.33
C GLY A 49 20.18 15.66 26.77
N VAL A 50 19.36 14.74 27.30
CA VAL A 50 19.54 14.11 28.61
C VAL A 50 20.50 12.90 28.53
N GLU A 51 20.45 12.13 27.44
CA GLU A 51 21.31 10.95 27.25
C GLU A 51 22.74 11.25 26.74
N VAL A 52 22.97 12.25 25.89
CA VAL A 52 24.34 12.67 25.50
C VAL A 52 25.13 13.06 26.74
N ALA A 53 24.48 13.67 27.73
CA ALA A 53 25.10 14.06 28.99
C ALA A 53 25.44 12.87 29.92
N THR A 54 24.90 11.67 29.68
CA THR A 54 25.00 10.52 30.60
C THR A 54 25.53 9.22 29.99
N LEU A 55 25.27 8.94 28.70
CA LEU A 55 25.50 7.64 28.05
C LEU A 55 26.20 7.71 26.67
N GLY A 56 26.35 8.90 26.08
CA GLY A 56 27.08 9.13 24.82
C GLY A 56 26.25 8.91 23.54
N CYS A 57 26.80 9.29 22.37
CA CYS A 57 26.03 9.35 21.11
C CYS A 57 25.62 7.97 20.52
N SER A 58 26.27 6.88 20.92
CA SER A 58 26.01 5.53 20.38
C SER A 58 24.68 4.94 20.84
N THR A 59 24.21 5.27 22.06
CA THR A 59 22.92 4.78 22.57
C THR A 59 21.75 5.42 21.83
N ILE A 60 21.84 6.71 21.54
CA ILE A 60 20.84 7.47 20.78
C ILE A 60 20.68 6.90 19.37
N LEU A 61 21.80 6.54 18.72
CA LEU A 61 21.77 5.90 17.41
C LEU A 61 21.10 4.52 17.47
N ALA A 62 21.42 3.71 18.47
CA ALA A 62 20.83 2.37 18.64
C ALA A 62 19.32 2.43 18.91
N ILE A 63 18.87 3.37 19.75
CA ILE A 63 17.45 3.61 20.02
C ILE A 63 16.75 4.09 18.75
N GLY A 64 17.32 5.05 18.01
CA GLY A 64 16.76 5.53 16.76
C GLY A 64 16.56 4.41 15.72
N ILE A 65 17.56 3.54 15.56
CA ILE A 65 17.45 2.38 14.65
C ILE A 65 16.38 1.39 15.15
N ALA A 66 16.35 1.10 16.45
CA ALA A 66 15.35 0.19 17.02
C ALA A 66 13.92 0.73 16.85
N THR A 67 13.72 2.03 17.06
CA THR A 67 12.42 2.69 16.83
C THR A 67 12.02 2.64 15.36
N ALA A 68 12.94 2.91 14.43
CA ALA A 68 12.67 2.82 13.00
C ALA A 68 12.25 1.39 12.60
N VAL A 69 12.98 0.37 13.05
CA VAL A 69 12.64 -1.04 12.78
C VAL A 69 11.28 -1.41 13.40
N PHE A 70 11.01 -0.96 14.62
CA PHE A 70 9.74 -1.22 15.29
C PHE A 70 8.55 -0.60 14.55
N MET A 71 8.69 0.64 14.08
CA MET A 71 7.65 1.32 13.32
C MET A 71 7.37 0.63 11.98
N SER A 72 8.43 0.18 11.29
CA SER A 72 8.30 -0.63 10.08
C SER A 72 7.59 -1.96 10.35
N TYR A 73 7.94 -2.67 11.43
CA TYR A 73 7.33 -3.96 11.77
C TYR A 73 5.83 -3.84 12.09
N GLN A 74 5.42 -2.75 12.75
CA GLN A 74 4.02 -2.55 13.14
C GLN A 74 3.11 -2.08 12.00
N GLY A 75 3.64 -1.94 10.77
CA GLY A 75 2.84 -1.55 9.60
C GLY A 75 2.29 -0.12 9.72
N TRP A 76 3.02 0.77 10.39
CA TRP A 76 2.61 2.18 10.51
C TRP A 76 2.51 2.86 9.14
N ASN A 77 3.44 2.54 8.23
CA ASN A 77 3.41 3.09 6.87
C ASN A 77 2.13 2.67 6.14
N ASP A 78 1.76 1.38 6.21
CA ASP A 78 0.53 0.87 5.59
C ASP A 78 -0.74 1.50 6.17
N ARG A 79 -0.71 1.84 7.47
CA ARG A 79 -1.82 2.56 8.11
C ARG A 79 -1.92 3.98 7.58
N ILE A 80 -0.82 4.72 7.53
CA ILE A 80 -0.81 6.09 7.01
C ILE A 80 -1.27 6.09 5.55
N SER A 81 -0.76 5.17 4.73
CA SER A 81 -1.15 5.02 3.33
C SER A 81 -2.67 4.76 3.19
N ARG A 82 -3.22 3.75 3.90
CA ARG A 82 -4.67 3.45 3.86
C ARG A 82 -5.55 4.62 4.30
N GLU A 83 -5.17 5.36 5.33
CA GLU A 83 -5.95 6.51 5.79
C GLU A 83 -5.85 7.70 4.83
N SER A 84 -4.67 7.90 4.22
CA SER A 84 -4.46 8.93 3.20
C SER A 84 -5.28 8.66 1.93
N GLU A 85 -5.31 7.41 1.46
CA GLU A 85 -6.12 6.97 0.34
C GLU A 85 -7.62 7.08 0.64
N GLN A 86 -8.05 6.68 1.84
CA GLN A 86 -9.46 6.83 2.26
C GLN A 86 -9.89 8.30 2.28
N LEU A 87 -9.06 9.18 2.84
CA LEU A 87 -9.33 10.62 2.87
C LEU A 87 -9.38 11.19 1.45
N ALA A 88 -8.46 10.77 0.58
CA ALA A 88 -8.41 11.23 -0.79
C ALA A 88 -9.59 10.72 -1.62
N ASN A 89 -9.98 9.45 -1.47
CA ASN A 89 -11.16 8.86 -2.10
C ASN A 89 -12.47 9.45 -1.57
N TRP A 90 -12.48 9.92 -0.32
CA TRP A 90 -13.62 10.64 0.24
C TRP A 90 -13.80 12.02 -0.42
N LEU A 91 -12.70 12.74 -0.66
CA LEU A 91 -12.75 14.07 -1.29
C LEU A 91 -12.94 13.98 -2.81
N PHE A 92 -12.26 13.05 -3.47
CA PHE A 92 -12.33 12.80 -4.90
C PHE A 92 -12.83 11.37 -5.13
N PRO A 93 -14.14 11.18 -5.36
CA PRO A 93 -14.74 9.86 -5.39
C PRO A 93 -14.15 8.98 -6.50
N PRO A 94 -14.12 7.65 -6.31
CA PRO A 94 -13.66 6.70 -7.31
C PRO A 94 -14.33 6.91 -8.67
N GLN A 95 -13.57 6.72 -9.75
CA GLN A 95 -14.04 6.88 -11.12
C GLN A 95 -14.25 5.52 -11.78
N ILE A 96 -15.17 5.49 -12.76
CA ILE A 96 -15.41 4.30 -13.57
C ILE A 96 -14.41 4.30 -14.72
N GLU A 97 -13.53 3.30 -14.76
CA GLU A 97 -12.53 3.15 -15.83
C GLU A 97 -12.90 2.09 -16.88
N GLY A 98 -13.92 1.27 -16.58
CA GLY A 98 -14.39 0.27 -17.50
C GLY A 98 -15.62 -0.48 -17.02
N TYR A 99 -16.07 -1.39 -17.87
CA TYR A 99 -17.20 -2.28 -17.58
C TYR A 99 -16.81 -3.72 -17.92
N ILE A 100 -17.34 -4.66 -17.15
CA ILE A 100 -17.11 -6.09 -17.38
C ILE A 100 -17.93 -6.53 -18.59
N LEU A 101 -17.27 -6.76 -19.73
CA LEU A 101 -17.98 -7.09 -20.98
C LEU A 101 -18.39 -8.56 -21.10
N THR A 102 -17.67 -9.47 -20.43
CA THR A 102 -17.88 -10.92 -20.53
C THR A 102 -18.06 -11.55 -19.15
N GLY A 103 -18.67 -12.73 -19.10
CA GLY A 103 -18.89 -13.46 -17.86
C GLY A 103 -18.93 -14.97 -18.07
N SER A 104 -19.25 -15.72 -17.02
CA SER A 104 -19.26 -17.18 -17.06
C SER A 104 -20.44 -17.77 -17.84
N GLY A 105 -20.18 -18.82 -18.62
CA GLY A 105 -21.23 -19.55 -19.33
C GLY A 105 -22.13 -20.39 -18.41
N ASP A 106 -21.66 -20.75 -17.22
CA ASP A 106 -22.30 -21.72 -16.31
C ASP A 106 -22.63 -21.14 -14.93
N THR A 107 -22.02 -20.03 -14.54
CA THR A 107 -22.12 -19.45 -13.19
C THR A 107 -22.80 -18.11 -13.27
N TRP A 108 -23.91 -17.98 -12.55
CA TRP A 108 -24.82 -16.84 -12.64
C TRP A 108 -25.02 -16.23 -11.26
N ILE A 109 -24.94 -14.90 -11.17
CA ILE A 109 -25.20 -14.15 -9.95
C ILE A 109 -26.29 -13.14 -10.27
N ASN A 110 -27.40 -13.20 -9.54
CA ASN A 110 -28.55 -12.31 -9.74
C ASN A 110 -28.91 -12.17 -11.25
N SER A 111 -29.10 -13.34 -11.88
CA SER A 111 -29.49 -13.53 -13.28
C SER A 111 -28.56 -12.92 -14.35
N LYS A 112 -27.32 -12.57 -13.99
CA LYS A 112 -26.28 -12.21 -14.95
C LYS A 112 -25.09 -13.17 -14.85
N PRO A 113 -24.37 -13.43 -15.95
CA PRO A 113 -23.12 -14.17 -15.91
C PRO A 113 -22.15 -13.58 -14.88
N ALA A 114 -21.57 -14.41 -14.02
CA ALA A 114 -20.56 -13.99 -13.06
C ALA A 114 -19.32 -13.48 -13.81
N ALA A 115 -18.71 -12.39 -13.35
CA ALA A 115 -17.46 -11.89 -13.91
C ALA A 115 -16.39 -12.98 -13.81
N ARG A 116 -15.73 -13.28 -14.93
CA ARG A 116 -14.52 -14.09 -14.89
C ARG A 116 -13.37 -13.15 -14.56
N ALA A 117 -12.48 -13.55 -13.65
CA ALA A 117 -11.19 -12.90 -13.55
C ALA A 117 -10.58 -12.92 -14.94
N ALA A 118 -10.36 -11.74 -15.53
CA ALA A 118 -9.67 -11.62 -16.80
C ALA A 118 -8.24 -12.10 -16.54
N ALA A 119 -7.97 -13.38 -16.77
CA ALA A 119 -6.61 -13.86 -16.91
C ALA A 119 -6.05 -13.25 -18.20
N THR A 120 -5.54 -12.03 -18.07
CA THR A 120 -4.35 -11.61 -18.81
C THR A 120 -3.30 -11.19 -17.78
N ALA A 121 -3.22 -11.95 -16.69
CA ALA A 121 -1.96 -12.07 -15.98
C ALA A 121 -0.98 -12.72 -16.97
N ALA A 122 0.24 -12.21 -17.02
CA ALA A 122 1.35 -12.83 -17.75
C ALA A 122 1.27 -14.35 -17.58
N SER A 123 1.56 -15.09 -18.65
CA SER A 123 1.46 -16.54 -18.61
C SER A 123 2.23 -17.04 -17.39
N ARG A 124 1.81 -18.16 -16.78
CA ARG A 124 2.51 -18.71 -15.62
C ARG A 124 4.03 -18.83 -15.85
N GLN A 125 4.42 -19.04 -17.11
CA GLN A 125 5.80 -19.06 -17.58
C GLN A 125 6.51 -17.71 -17.45
N ASP A 126 5.82 -16.60 -17.70
CA ASP A 126 6.35 -15.24 -17.54
C ASP A 126 6.57 -14.88 -16.07
N ILE A 127 5.66 -15.31 -15.19
CA ILE A 127 5.77 -15.12 -13.74
C ILE A 127 6.95 -15.95 -13.20
N GLU A 128 7.02 -17.22 -13.58
CA GLU A 128 8.12 -18.12 -13.19
C GLU A 128 9.48 -17.62 -13.73
N ALA A 129 9.51 -17.03 -14.93
CA ALA A 129 10.72 -16.43 -15.50
C ALA A 129 11.16 -15.17 -14.73
N GLN A 130 10.23 -14.31 -14.31
CA GLN A 130 10.53 -13.12 -13.51
C GLN A 130 11.01 -13.50 -12.10
N GLU A 131 10.40 -14.50 -11.46
CA GLU A 131 10.83 -15.01 -10.16
C GLU A 131 12.24 -15.64 -10.23
N ALA A 132 12.55 -16.36 -11.32
CA ALA A 132 13.88 -16.92 -11.54
C ALA A 132 14.94 -15.83 -11.74
N GLN A 133 14.62 -14.76 -12.49
CA GLN A 133 15.52 -13.63 -12.68
C GLN A 133 15.76 -12.86 -11.37
N ALA A 134 14.72 -12.57 -10.61
CA ALA A 134 14.84 -11.90 -9.31
C ALA A 134 15.67 -12.72 -8.32
N LYS A 135 15.55 -14.05 -8.33
CA LYS A 135 16.35 -14.94 -7.49
C LYS A 135 17.83 -14.97 -7.89
N ALA A 136 18.12 -14.93 -9.19
CA ALA A 136 19.49 -14.87 -9.69
C ALA A 136 20.18 -13.55 -9.31
N GLU A 137 19.49 -12.40 -9.42
CA GLU A 137 20.02 -11.11 -8.98
C GLU A 137 20.27 -11.06 -7.46
N GLN A 138 19.39 -11.67 -6.66
CA GLN A 138 19.59 -11.75 -5.22
C GLN A 138 20.78 -12.64 -4.83
N GLU A 139 21.05 -13.70 -5.58
CA GLU A 139 22.21 -14.57 -5.34
C GLU A 139 23.52 -13.91 -5.79
N GLU A 140 23.49 -13.10 -6.85
CA GLU A 140 24.64 -12.31 -7.32
C GLU A 140 24.96 -11.16 -6.37
N ALA A 141 23.95 -10.49 -5.81
CA ALA A 141 24.13 -9.44 -4.80
C ALA A 141 24.66 -9.96 -3.45
N GLN A 142 24.65 -11.28 -3.22
CA GLN A 142 25.16 -11.93 -2.02
C GLN A 142 26.59 -12.50 -2.17
N ARG A 143 27.21 -12.39 -3.35
CA ARG A 143 28.63 -12.71 -3.58
C ARG A 143 29.52 -11.48 -3.52
#